data_AF-A0A918CDH7-F1
#
_entry.id   AF-A0A918CDH7-F1
#
_cell.length_a   1.000
_cell.length_b   1.000
_cell.length_c   1.000
_cell.angle_alpha   90.00
_cell.angle_beta   90.00
_cell.angle_gamma   90.00
#
_symmetry.space_group_name_H-M   'P 1'
#
loop_
_entity.id
_entity.type
_entity.pdbx_description
1 polymer ?
#
loop_
_entity_poly.entity_id
_entity_poly.type
_entity_poly.pdbx_seq_one_letter_code
_entity_poly.pdbx_strand_id
1 'polypeptide(L)'
;MNRAVAVEGCAELAAELRQARAGVTDTRASLAAVGRVYTAFARRRPALYDAMFTHIVPLPFATPEAPAALREAFGELLSAVEPLAAEGEEPGLLTETYWASLHGLVTLMRSGRLPERAHEHRLELLIAHFTAGEK
;
A
#
# COMPACT_ATOMS: atom_id res chain seq x y z
N MET A 1 5.56 -22.64 -4.96
CA MET A 1 5.23 -21.34 -5.60
C MET A 1 6.55 -20.62 -5.85
N ASN A 2 6.77 -20.07 -7.06
CA ASN A 2 8.07 -19.60 -7.56
C ASN A 2 8.30 -18.11 -7.22
N ARG A 3 9.51 -17.72 -6.77
CA ARG A 3 9.93 -16.32 -6.55
C ARG A 3 9.61 -15.39 -7.74
N ALA A 4 9.63 -15.91 -8.97
CA ALA A 4 9.23 -15.18 -10.17
C ALA A 4 7.78 -14.66 -10.10
N VAL A 5 6.84 -15.48 -9.62
CA VAL A 5 5.42 -15.10 -9.46
C VAL A 5 5.26 -13.98 -8.44
N ALA A 6 6.03 -14.02 -7.35
CA ALA A 6 6.01 -12.97 -6.34
C ALA A 6 6.54 -11.64 -6.89
N VAL A 7 7.61 -11.66 -7.70
CA VAL A 7 8.15 -10.45 -8.35
C VAL A 7 7.18 -9.88 -9.38
N GLU A 8 6.54 -10.74 -10.17
CA GLU A 8 5.50 -10.33 -11.12
C GLU A 8 4.32 -9.67 -10.39
N GLY A 9 3.86 -10.25 -9.28
CA GLY A 9 2.83 -9.64 -8.44
C GLY A 9 3.19 -8.26 -7.91
N CYS A 10 4.45 -8.04 -7.52
CA CYS A 10 4.93 -6.69 -7.16
C CYS A 10 4.89 -5.72 -8.35
N ALA A 11 5.25 -6.17 -9.55
CA ALA A 11 5.27 -5.33 -10.74
C ALA A 11 3.84 -4.93 -11.16
N GLU A 12 2.90 -5.88 -11.10
CA GLU A 12 1.49 -5.61 -11.33
C GLU A 12 0.93 -4.62 -10.32
N LEU A 13 1.21 -4.81 -9.02
CA LEU A 13 0.80 -3.87 -7.98
C LEU A 13 1.40 -2.47 -8.23
N ALA A 14 2.69 -2.38 -8.55
CA ALA A 14 3.34 -1.10 -8.85
C ALA A 14 2.65 -0.35 -10.00
N ALA A 15 2.31 -1.06 -11.08
CA ALA A 15 1.61 -0.49 -12.22
C ALA A 15 0.21 0.03 -11.85
N GLU A 16 -0.57 -0.75 -11.10
CA GLU A 16 -1.91 -0.33 -10.66
C GLU A 16 -1.85 0.88 -9.71
N LEU A 17 -0.90 0.91 -8.76
CA LEU A 17 -0.71 2.04 -7.85
C LEU A 17 -0.30 3.31 -8.61
N ARG A 18 0.61 3.19 -9.58
CA ARG A 18 1.03 4.32 -10.44
C ARG A 18 -0.16 4.91 -11.21
N GLN A 19 -0.99 4.06 -11.80
CA GLN A 19 -2.19 4.49 -12.51
C GLN A 19 -3.17 5.21 -11.58
N ALA A 20 -3.38 4.68 -10.37
CA ALA A 20 -4.25 5.30 -9.38
C ALA A 20 -3.75 6.70 -8.96
N ARG A 21 -2.45 6.80 -8.66
CA ARG A 21 -1.80 8.05 -8.25
C ARG A 21 -1.84 9.11 -9.36
N ALA A 22 -1.55 8.71 -10.60
CA ALA A 22 -1.51 9.63 -11.75
C ALA A 22 -2.90 10.00 -12.29
N GLY A 23 -3.94 9.23 -11.96
CA GLY A 23 -5.31 9.46 -12.42
C GLY A 23 -6.05 10.60 -11.72
N VAL A 24 -5.46 11.18 -10.67
CA VAL A 24 -6.06 12.26 -9.88
C VAL A 24 -5.02 13.34 -9.57
N THR A 25 -5.46 14.60 -9.55
CA THR A 25 -4.57 15.75 -9.32
C THR A 25 -4.60 16.25 -7.88
N ASP A 26 -5.65 15.94 -7.13
CA ASP A 26 -5.77 16.32 -5.71
C ASP A 26 -4.96 15.35 -4.84
N THR A 27 -4.13 15.90 -3.94
CA THR A 27 -3.24 15.13 -3.06
C THR A 27 -3.99 14.14 -2.18
N ARG A 28 -5.09 14.57 -1.54
CA ARG A 28 -5.87 13.71 -0.63
C ARG A 28 -6.58 12.62 -1.41
N ALA A 29 -7.10 12.95 -2.59
CA ALA A 29 -7.70 11.99 -3.51
C ALA A 29 -6.66 10.98 -4.03
N SER A 30 -5.42 11.40 -4.25
CA SER A 30 -4.30 10.54 -4.67
C SER A 30 -3.98 9.49 -3.61
N LEU A 31 -3.80 9.88 -2.34
CA LEU A 31 -3.63 8.93 -1.25
C LEU A 31 -4.81 7.94 -1.17
N ALA A 32 -6.04 8.46 -1.26
CA ALA A 32 -7.23 7.63 -1.21
C ALA A 32 -7.29 6.60 -2.35
N ALA A 33 -6.95 7.02 -3.58
CA ALA A 33 -6.95 6.15 -4.76
C ALA A 33 -5.91 5.02 -4.61
N VAL A 34 -4.70 5.36 -4.16
CA VAL A 34 -3.62 4.39 -3.93
C VAL A 34 -4.00 3.39 -2.84
N GLY A 35 -4.57 3.83 -1.71
CA GLY A 35 -5.03 2.92 -0.64
C GLY A 35 -6.14 1.97 -1.08
N ARG A 36 -7.10 2.46 -1.88
CA ARG A 36 -8.16 1.63 -2.47
C ARG A 36 -7.59 0.59 -3.44
N VAL A 37 -6.65 0.98 -4.30
CA VAL A 37 -6.03 0.03 -5.24
C VAL A 37 -5.20 -1.02 -4.51
N TYR A 38 -4.41 -0.64 -3.51
CA TYR A 38 -3.63 -1.60 -2.72
C TYR A 38 -4.52 -2.67 -2.08
N THR A 39 -5.59 -2.26 -1.42
CA THR A 39 -6.51 -3.18 -0.73
C THR A 39 -7.36 -4.00 -1.71
N ALA A 40 -7.82 -3.40 -2.81
CA ALA A 40 -8.55 -4.10 -3.87
C ALA A 40 -7.68 -5.14 -4.58
N PHE A 41 -6.40 -4.85 -4.83
CA PHE A 41 -5.45 -5.80 -5.41
C PHE A 41 -5.34 -7.06 -4.54
N ALA A 42 -5.15 -6.89 -3.23
CA ALA A 42 -5.05 -8.00 -2.30
C ALA A 42 -6.33 -8.84 -2.21
N ARG A 43 -7.51 -8.21 -2.31
CA ARG A 43 -8.81 -8.88 -2.31
C ARG A 43 -9.07 -9.65 -3.60
N ARG A 44 -8.73 -9.07 -4.75
CA ARG A 44 -8.92 -9.67 -6.08
C ARG A 44 -7.92 -10.80 -6.35
N ARG A 45 -6.72 -10.75 -5.77
CA ARG A 45 -5.62 -11.69 -6.04
C ARG A 45 -5.02 -12.29 -4.77
N PRO A 46 -5.81 -13.01 -3.97
CA PRO A 46 -5.43 -13.46 -2.64
C PRO A 46 -4.15 -14.33 -2.61
N ALA A 47 -4.05 -15.32 -3.49
CA ALA A 47 -2.90 -16.23 -3.54
C ALA A 47 -1.61 -15.54 -4.04
N LEU A 48 -1.73 -14.59 -4.97
CA LEU A 48 -0.60 -13.80 -5.45
C LEU A 48 -0.09 -12.86 -4.37
N TYR A 49 -1.01 -12.21 -3.65
CA TYR A 49 -0.69 -11.37 -2.51
C TYR A 49 0.03 -12.17 -1.42
N ASP A 50 -0.47 -13.35 -1.06
CA ASP A 50 0.23 -14.22 -0.10
C ASP A 50 1.64 -14.59 -0.59
N ALA A 51 1.81 -14.90 -1.89
CA ALA A 51 3.12 -15.21 -2.47
C ALA A 51 4.12 -14.03 -2.35
N MET A 52 3.66 -12.80 -2.54
CA MET A 52 4.48 -11.59 -2.41
C MET A 52 5.07 -11.43 -0.99
N PHE A 53 4.33 -11.78 0.07
CA PHE A 53 4.77 -11.57 1.45
C PHE A 53 5.37 -12.81 2.14
N THR A 54 5.09 -14.01 1.64
CA THR A 54 5.64 -15.27 2.19
C THR A 54 6.96 -15.69 1.53
N HIS A 55 7.20 -15.29 0.27
CA HIS A 55 8.37 -15.75 -0.50
C HIS A 55 9.44 -14.68 -0.77
N ILE A 56 9.22 -13.43 -0.36
CA ILE A 56 10.19 -12.33 -0.58
C ILE A 56 11.05 -12.00 0.66
N VAL A 57 10.79 -12.55 1.85
CA VAL A 57 11.42 -12.05 3.10
C VAL A 57 12.63 -12.92 3.49
N PRO A 58 13.82 -12.31 3.71
CA PRO A 58 14.04 -11.42 4.86
C PRO A 58 14.62 -10.03 4.54
N LEU A 59 14.45 -9.51 3.32
CA LEU A 59 14.94 -8.16 3.03
C LEU A 59 13.94 -7.11 3.55
N PRO A 60 14.40 -6.12 4.32
CA PRO A 60 13.54 -5.01 4.72
C PRO A 60 13.00 -4.31 3.46
N PHE A 61 11.76 -3.86 3.53
CA PHE A 61 11.20 -3.01 2.48
C PHE A 61 12.01 -1.71 2.43
N ALA A 62 12.19 -1.13 1.24
CA ALA A 62 13.02 0.06 1.00
C ALA A 62 14.56 -0.10 1.13
N THR A 63 15.12 -1.31 1.15
CA THR A 63 16.58 -1.49 0.96
C THR A 63 16.95 -1.71 -0.51
N PRO A 64 18.18 -1.37 -0.94
CA PRO A 64 18.64 -1.57 -2.33
C PRO A 64 18.55 -3.03 -2.81
N GLU A 65 18.58 -3.98 -1.89
CA GLU A 65 18.57 -5.42 -2.15
C GLU A 65 17.16 -5.95 -2.48
N ALA A 66 16.11 -5.18 -2.16
CA ALA A 66 14.74 -5.54 -2.49
C ALA A 66 14.52 -5.61 -4.02
N PRO A 67 13.69 -6.55 -4.53
CA PRO A 67 13.36 -6.60 -5.95
C PRO A 67 12.89 -5.24 -6.48
N ALA A 68 13.34 -4.83 -7.66
CA ALA A 68 13.03 -3.52 -8.24
C ALA A 68 11.52 -3.24 -8.26
N ALA A 69 10.72 -4.23 -8.69
CA ALA A 69 9.26 -4.15 -8.70
C ALA A 69 8.65 -3.84 -7.31
N LEU A 70 9.26 -4.36 -6.23
CA LEU A 70 8.79 -4.07 -4.88
C LEU A 70 9.16 -2.64 -4.44
N ARG A 71 10.37 -2.19 -4.79
CA ARG A 71 10.79 -0.80 -4.55
C ARG A 71 9.93 0.19 -5.32
N GLU A 72 9.54 -0.15 -6.55
CA GLU A 72 8.63 0.66 -7.37
C GLU A 72 7.23 0.74 -6.74
N ALA A 73 6.66 -0.38 -6.31
CA ALA A 73 5.35 -0.37 -5.64
C ALA A 73 5.36 0.49 -4.36
N PHE A 74 6.42 0.38 -3.55
CA PHE A 74 6.59 1.22 -2.36
C PHE A 74 6.81 2.69 -2.73
N GLY A 75 7.54 2.97 -3.82
CA GLY A 75 7.74 4.31 -4.35
C GLY A 75 6.44 5.02 -4.70
N GLU A 76 5.45 4.30 -5.26
CA GLU A 76 4.14 4.90 -5.56
C GLU A 76 3.34 5.23 -4.28
N LEU A 77 3.50 4.45 -3.20
CA LEU A 77 2.95 4.80 -1.88
C LEU A 77 3.63 6.06 -1.32
N LEU A 78 4.97 6.11 -1.38
CA LEU A 78 5.76 7.26 -0.93
C LEU A 78 5.34 8.53 -1.68
N SER A 79 5.26 8.48 -3.01
CA SER A 79 4.85 9.64 -3.82
C SER A 79 3.43 10.13 -3.55
N ALA A 80 2.54 9.29 -2.99
CA ALA A 80 1.20 9.69 -2.59
C ALA A 80 1.15 10.27 -1.16
N VAL A 81 2.06 9.81 -0.29
CA VAL A 81 2.14 10.22 1.12
C VAL A 81 2.99 11.48 1.30
N GLU A 82 4.09 11.62 0.58
CA GLU A 82 5.08 12.70 0.74
C GLU A 82 4.46 14.11 0.75
N PRO A 83 3.50 14.46 -0.13
CA PRO A 83 2.92 15.81 -0.12
C PRO A 83 1.95 16.06 1.05
N LEU A 84 1.68 15.06 1.89
CA LEU A 84 0.84 15.17 3.10
C LEU A 84 1.66 15.27 4.39
N ALA A 85 2.98 15.04 4.34
CA ALA A 85 3.84 15.11 5.51
C ALA A 85 3.87 16.54 6.07
N ALA A 86 3.65 16.68 7.37
CA ALA A 86 3.75 17.95 8.08
C ALA A 86 5.22 18.37 8.28
N GLU A 87 5.44 19.63 8.68
CA GLU A 87 6.78 20.10 9.02
C GLU A 87 7.39 19.26 10.14
N GLY A 88 8.58 18.70 9.91
CA GLY A 88 9.27 17.82 10.86
C GLY A 88 8.85 16.35 10.81
N GLU A 89 7.88 15.96 9.99
CA GLU A 89 7.59 14.55 9.72
C GLU A 89 8.53 14.00 8.64
N GLU A 90 9.05 12.80 8.87
CA GLU A 90 9.84 12.06 7.87
C GLU A 90 8.91 11.31 6.89
N PRO A 91 8.86 11.67 5.59
CA PRO A 91 7.92 11.06 4.64
C PRO A 91 8.05 9.54 4.53
N GLY A 92 9.27 9.01 4.70
CA GLY A 92 9.53 7.57 4.73
C GLY A 92 8.80 6.87 5.87
N LEU A 93 8.91 7.40 7.11
CA LEU A 93 8.23 6.83 8.28
C LEU A 93 6.71 6.94 8.17
N LEU A 94 6.21 8.06 7.63
CA LEU A 94 4.78 8.22 7.36
C LEU A 94 4.28 7.19 6.34
N THR A 95 5.07 6.93 5.30
CA THR A 95 4.76 5.93 4.26
C THR A 95 4.75 4.52 4.82
N GLU A 96 5.74 4.16 5.64
CA GLU A 96 5.79 2.87 6.35
C GLU A 96 4.56 2.68 7.23
N THR A 97 4.15 3.73 7.96
CA THR A 97 2.99 3.69 8.87
C THR A 97 1.68 3.53 8.10
N TYR A 98 1.53 4.25 6.98
CA TYR A 98 0.37 4.12 6.10
C TYR A 98 0.28 2.71 5.51
N TRP A 99 1.39 2.22 4.95
CA TRP A 99 1.49 0.89 4.36
C TRP A 99 1.23 -0.23 5.37
N ALA A 100 1.81 -0.13 6.58
CA ALA A 100 1.58 -1.07 7.67
C ALA A 100 0.08 -1.14 8.04
N SER A 101 -0.60 0.00 8.04
CA SER A 101 -2.04 0.08 8.31
C SER A 101 -2.87 -0.59 7.21
N LEU A 102 -2.58 -0.33 5.93
CA LEU A 102 -3.23 -1.00 4.80
C LEU A 102 -3.00 -2.51 4.82
N HIS A 103 -1.74 -2.92 5.02
CA HIS A 103 -1.36 -4.33 5.10
C HIS A 103 -2.05 -5.02 6.28
N GLY A 104 -2.12 -4.35 7.44
CA GLY A 104 -2.83 -4.84 8.62
C GLY A 104 -4.32 -5.05 8.35
N LEU A 105 -5.00 -4.10 7.70
CA LEU A 105 -6.41 -4.25 7.30
C LEU A 105 -6.60 -5.49 6.41
N VAL A 106 -5.77 -5.62 5.37
CA VAL A 106 -5.82 -6.76 4.44
C VAL A 106 -5.58 -8.08 5.17
N THR A 107 -4.47 -8.20 5.89
CA THR A 107 -4.06 -9.45 6.55
C THR A 107 -5.05 -9.88 7.64
N LEU A 108 -5.59 -8.94 8.42
CA LEU A 108 -6.56 -9.25 9.46
C LEU A 108 -7.94 -9.60 8.89
N MET A 109 -8.36 -8.99 7.78
CA MET A 109 -9.59 -9.41 7.09
C MET A 109 -9.46 -10.80 6.48
N ARG A 110 -8.34 -11.06 5.79
CA ARG A 110 -8.05 -12.36 5.16
C ARG A 110 -8.03 -13.51 6.17
N SER A 111 -7.52 -13.25 7.38
CA SER A 111 -7.51 -14.22 8.47
C SER A 111 -8.84 -14.32 9.25
N GLY A 112 -9.88 -13.60 8.84
CA GLY A 112 -11.18 -13.59 9.50
C GLY A 112 -11.22 -12.86 10.85
N ARG A 113 -10.13 -12.17 11.22
CA ARG A 113 -10.02 -11.40 12.47
C ARG A 113 -10.69 -10.03 12.39
N LEU A 114 -10.95 -9.54 11.18
CA LEU A 114 -11.80 -8.38 10.93
C LEU A 114 -12.97 -8.76 10.00
N PRO A 115 -14.21 -8.37 10.32
CA PRO A 115 -15.34 -8.57 9.40
C PRO A 115 -15.17 -7.80 8.09
N GLU A 116 -15.31 -8.50 6.96
CA GLU A 116 -15.24 -7.95 5.60
C GLU A 116 -16.24 -6.81 5.38
N ARG A 117 -17.46 -6.92 5.92
CA ARG A 117 -18.56 -5.95 5.73
C ARG A 117 -18.23 -4.51 6.10
N ALA A 118 -17.21 -4.29 6.93
CA ALA A 118 -16.80 -2.96 7.38
C ALA A 118 -15.43 -2.54 6.79
N HIS A 119 -14.94 -3.23 5.76
CA HIS A 119 -13.67 -2.91 5.11
C HIS A 119 -13.61 -1.48 4.59
N GLU A 120 -14.56 -1.09 3.73
CA GLU A 120 -14.58 0.22 3.10
C GLU A 120 -14.60 1.33 4.15
N HIS A 121 -15.42 1.17 5.20
CA HIS A 121 -15.49 2.14 6.28
C HIS A 121 -14.18 2.26 7.08
N ARG A 122 -13.48 1.15 7.34
CA ARG A 122 -12.15 1.19 7.99
C ARG A 122 -11.11 1.85 7.10
N LEU A 123 -11.16 1.60 5.80
CA LEU A 123 -10.25 2.23 4.85
C LEU A 123 -10.51 3.74 4.77
N GLU A 124 -11.77 4.17 4.77
CA GLU A 124 -12.15 5.58 4.83
C GLU A 124 -11.65 6.26 6.12
N LEU A 125 -11.83 5.62 7.28
CA LEU A 125 -11.30 6.12 8.55
C LEU A 125 -9.78 6.28 8.49
N LEU A 126 -9.06 5.27 7.99
CA LEU A 126 -7.61 5.33 7.84
C LEU A 126 -7.19 6.49 6.93
N ILE A 127 -7.79 6.61 5.75
CA ILE A 127 -7.49 7.68 4.79
C ILE A 127 -7.78 9.06 5.41
N ALA A 128 -8.91 9.20 6.10
CA ALA A 128 -9.28 10.45 6.76
C ALA A 128 -8.22 10.88 7.79
N HIS A 129 -7.71 9.95 8.60
CA HIS A 129 -6.66 10.25 9.58
C HIS A 129 -5.32 10.64 8.94
N PHE A 130 -4.96 10.08 7.78
CA PHE A 130 -3.74 10.45 7.06
C PHE A 130 -3.86 11.72 6.21
N THR A 131 -5.08 12.18 5.95
CA THR A 131 -5.34 13.40 5.14
C THR A 131 -5.81 14.59 6.00
N ALA A 132 -5.96 14.37 7.31
CA ALA A 132 -6.26 15.38 8.30
C ALA A 132 -5.00 16.17 8.69
N GLY A 133 -4.37 16.84 7.72
CA GLY A 133 -3.42 17.93 7.97
C GLY A 133 -4.15 19.27 8.16
N GLU A 134 -3.66 20.08 9.11
CA GLU A 134 -4.26 21.28 9.67
C GLU A 134 -4.80 22.31 8.64
N LYS A 135 -5.83 23.04 9.05
CA LYS A 135 -6.25 24.30 8.42
C LYS A 135 -5.28 25.42 8.78
#